data_AF-A0A1G9YW45-F1
#
_entry.id   AF-A0A1G9YW45-F1
#
_cell.length_a   1.000
_cell.length_b   1.000
_cell.length_c   1.000
_cell.angle_alpha   90.00
_cell.angle_beta   90.00
_cell.angle_gamma   90.00
#
_symmetry.space_group_name_H-M   'P 1'
#
loop_
_entity.id
_entity.type
_entity.pdbx_description
1 polymer ?
#
loop_
_entity_poly.entity_id
_entity_poly.type
_entity_poly.pdbx_seq_one_letter_code
_entity_poly.pdbx_strand_id
1 'polypeptide(L)'
;MAASPPDVQQRPAAEGPAPAPVDTRHSDILDGIKQGVLWGAAIAVLVLPLFRPHPVAPPAAVGLQATAPPPMTPRTADFGGEPASNEAREVANWVVSSGDNRKLFFVILDKINTKVFVFEPSGKLRSATPVLIGAARGDDSVDGIGGRPIAQVQPQERTTPAGRFVAEPGRNATGEDVVWVDYDAAVSMHRVRTLEPKERRLERLASPTTEDNRISYGCINMPVEFYENVLKPAFNASYGVVYVLPEVKPLAEVFPAAHELAVKQGTVPAG
;
A
#
# COMPACT_ATOMS: atom_id res chain seq x y z
N MET A 1 29.63 -18.05 62.59
CA MET A 1 29.30 -19.22 61.76
C MET A 1 28.78 -18.70 60.45
N ALA A 2 29.66 -18.60 59.44
CA ALA A 2 29.34 -18.03 58.13
C ALA A 2 28.92 -19.18 57.21
N ALA A 3 27.74 -19.05 56.59
CA ALA A 3 27.23 -20.02 55.61
C ALA A 3 27.76 -19.66 54.22
N SER A 4 28.48 -20.59 53.60
CA SER A 4 28.96 -20.51 52.22
C SER A 4 27.78 -20.58 51.23
N PRO A 5 27.84 -19.86 50.09
CA PRO A 5 26.89 -20.05 49.00
C PRO A 5 27.21 -21.32 48.18
N PRO A 6 26.21 -21.93 47.51
CA PRO A 6 26.41 -23.12 46.69
C PRO A 6 27.04 -22.79 45.32
N ASP A 7 27.76 -23.80 44.84
CA ASP A 7 28.59 -23.87 43.65
C ASP A 7 27.77 -23.67 42.35
N VAL A 8 28.14 -22.69 41.53
CA VAL A 8 27.54 -22.44 40.21
C VAL A 8 28.27 -23.30 39.19
N GLN A 9 27.70 -24.45 38.86
CA GLN A 9 28.13 -25.25 37.71
C GLN A 9 28.01 -24.43 36.41
N GLN A 10 29.15 -24.13 35.81
CA GLN A 10 29.28 -23.53 34.48
C GLN A 10 28.67 -24.47 33.43
N ARG A 11 27.67 -23.99 32.69
CA ARG A 11 27.21 -24.64 31.46
C ARG A 11 28.20 -24.30 30.32
N PRO A 12 28.57 -25.24 29.46
CA PRO A 12 29.35 -24.91 28.26
C PRO A 12 28.53 -24.04 27.31
N ALA A 13 29.19 -23.06 26.70
CA ALA A 13 28.63 -22.16 25.71
C ALA A 13 28.09 -22.94 24.50
N ALA A 14 26.90 -22.58 24.03
CA ALA A 14 26.33 -23.10 22.79
C ALA A 14 27.17 -22.59 21.61
N GLU A 15 27.66 -23.53 20.80
CA GLU A 15 28.39 -23.28 19.57
C GLU A 15 27.45 -22.65 18.53
N GLY A 16 27.80 -21.46 18.03
CA GLY A 16 27.03 -20.75 17.01
C GLY A 16 27.10 -21.46 15.65
N PRO A 17 26.09 -21.27 14.77
CA PRO A 17 26.09 -21.90 13.45
C PRO A 17 27.25 -21.39 12.57
N ALA A 18 27.89 -22.31 11.88
CA ALA A 18 29.00 -22.06 10.96
C ALA A 18 28.62 -21.09 9.82
N PRO A 19 29.55 -20.25 9.33
CA PRO A 19 29.30 -19.36 8.21
C PRO A 19 29.05 -20.14 6.90
N ALA A 20 28.09 -19.66 6.11
CA ALA A 20 27.74 -20.23 4.81
C ALA A 20 28.90 -20.11 3.80
N PRO A 21 29.04 -21.06 2.85
CA PRO A 21 30.09 -21.04 1.85
C PRO A 21 29.94 -19.84 0.89
N VAL A 22 31.09 -19.22 0.58
CA VAL A 22 31.22 -18.14 -0.40
C VAL A 22 31.03 -18.69 -1.81
N ASP A 23 30.07 -18.14 -2.54
CA ASP A 23 29.72 -18.53 -3.91
C ASP A 23 30.69 -17.88 -4.91
N THR A 24 31.59 -18.67 -5.51
CA THR A 24 32.58 -18.22 -6.50
C THR A 24 32.08 -18.26 -7.95
N ARG A 25 30.76 -18.26 -8.19
CA ARG A 25 30.16 -18.36 -9.54
C ARG A 25 30.43 -17.19 -10.51
N HIS A 26 31.15 -16.15 -10.11
CA HIS A 26 31.39 -14.97 -10.95
C HIS A 26 32.65 -15.05 -11.83
N SER A 27 33.54 -16.03 -11.65
CA SER A 27 34.75 -16.20 -12.48
C SER A 27 34.55 -17.06 -13.73
N ASP A 28 33.55 -17.96 -13.74
CA ASP A 28 33.41 -18.96 -14.82
C ASP A 28 32.65 -18.46 -16.05
N ILE A 29 31.93 -17.34 -15.93
CA ILE A 29 31.12 -16.78 -17.02
C ILE A 29 31.98 -15.95 -18.00
N LEU A 30 33.13 -15.42 -17.55
CA LEU A 30 34.00 -14.56 -18.36
C LEU A 30 35.00 -15.34 -19.23
N ASP A 31 35.29 -16.60 -18.90
CA ASP A 31 36.18 -17.46 -19.69
C ASP A 31 35.43 -18.18 -20.84
N GLY A 32 34.12 -18.40 -20.71
CA GLY A 32 33.29 -18.99 -21.78
C GLY A 32 33.07 -18.09 -23.00
N ILE A 33 33.14 -16.76 -22.84
CA ILE A 33 32.89 -15.79 -23.93
C ILE A 33 34.11 -15.65 -24.87
N LYS A 34 35.32 -15.96 -24.40
CA LYS A 34 36.56 -15.80 -25.19
C LYS A 34 36.88 -17.00 -26.10
N GLN A 35 36.28 -18.17 -25.89
CA GLN A 35 36.50 -19.36 -26.74
C GLN A 35 35.44 -19.58 -27.83
N GLY A 36 34.28 -18.92 -27.77
CA GLY A 36 33.22 -19.01 -28.79
C GLY A 36 33.49 -18.20 -30.08
N VAL A 37 34.40 -17.22 -30.04
CA VAL A 37 34.69 -16.33 -31.19
C VAL A 37 35.68 -16.96 -32.19
N LEU A 38 36.41 -18.03 -31.81
CA LEU A 38 37.47 -18.61 -32.66
C LEU A 38 37.06 -19.85 -33.48
N TRP A 39 35.85 -20.39 -33.31
CA TRP A 39 35.34 -21.49 -34.14
C TRP A 39 34.26 -21.07 -35.16
N GLY A 40 33.70 -19.86 -35.06
CA GLY A 40 32.70 -19.35 -36.01
C GLY A 40 33.27 -18.83 -37.35
N ALA A 41 34.59 -18.63 -37.45
CA ALA A 41 35.23 -17.99 -38.61
C ALA A 41 35.84 -18.98 -39.64
N ALA A 42 35.77 -20.30 -39.41
CA ALA A 42 36.44 -21.30 -40.27
C ALA A 42 35.51 -22.12 -41.18
N ILE A 43 34.18 -21.88 -41.18
CA ILE A 43 33.21 -22.55 -42.08
C ILE A 43 32.48 -21.50 -42.95
N ALA A 44 33.21 -20.53 -43.49
CA ALA A 44 32.62 -19.47 -44.33
C ALA A 44 33.33 -19.24 -45.68
N VAL A 45 34.27 -20.11 -46.10
CA VAL A 45 35.12 -19.83 -47.29
C VAL A 45 35.09 -20.94 -48.38
N LEU A 46 34.23 -21.96 -48.32
CA LEU A 46 34.28 -23.03 -49.33
C LEU A 46 32.96 -23.48 -49.99
N VAL A 47 31.94 -22.63 -50.13
CA VAL A 47 30.82 -22.88 -51.08
C VAL A 47 30.22 -21.58 -51.61
N LEU A 48 30.92 -20.89 -52.51
CA LEU A 48 30.36 -19.87 -53.40
C LEU A 48 31.18 -19.96 -54.69
N PRO A 49 30.62 -20.56 -55.75
CA PRO A 49 29.72 -19.77 -56.59
C PRO A 49 28.60 -20.59 -57.23
N LEU A 50 27.38 -20.05 -57.27
CA LEU A 50 26.34 -20.24 -58.32
C LEU A 50 24.97 -19.75 -57.81
N PHE A 51 24.89 -18.51 -57.32
CA PHE A 51 23.59 -17.85 -57.22
C PHE A 51 23.74 -16.43 -57.77
N ARG A 52 23.29 -16.25 -59.01
CA ARG A 52 23.07 -14.91 -59.57
C ARG A 52 21.84 -14.34 -58.87
N PRO A 53 21.94 -13.27 -58.08
CA PRO A 53 20.75 -12.64 -57.50
C PRO A 53 19.90 -12.10 -58.65
N HIS A 54 18.68 -12.60 -58.76
CA HIS A 54 17.66 -11.96 -59.58
C HIS A 54 17.24 -10.68 -58.83
N PRO A 55 16.99 -9.55 -59.50
CA PRO A 55 16.42 -8.39 -58.85
C PRO A 55 15.01 -8.73 -58.38
N VAL A 56 14.88 -9.13 -57.12
CA VAL A 56 13.58 -9.21 -56.47
C VAL A 56 13.14 -7.77 -56.26
N ALA A 57 12.14 -7.33 -57.01
CA ALA A 57 11.50 -6.05 -56.76
C ALA A 57 11.06 -6.01 -55.29
N PRO A 58 11.37 -4.94 -54.54
CA PRO A 58 10.92 -4.85 -53.15
C PRO A 58 9.39 -4.96 -53.15
N PRO A 59 8.79 -5.81 -52.29
CA PRO A 59 7.35 -5.75 -52.09
C PRO A 59 7.03 -4.31 -51.68
N ALA A 60 6.02 -3.73 -52.33
CA ALA A 60 5.53 -2.40 -51.98
C ALA A 60 5.35 -2.35 -50.46
N ALA A 61 6.03 -1.41 -49.80
CA ALA A 61 5.84 -1.16 -48.39
C ALA A 61 4.38 -0.75 -48.19
N VAL A 62 3.54 -1.70 -47.82
CA VAL A 62 2.20 -1.41 -47.31
C VAL A 62 2.46 -0.65 -46.02
N GLY A 63 2.33 0.67 -46.07
CA GLY A 63 2.43 1.52 -44.90
C GLY A 63 1.42 1.03 -43.89
N LEU A 64 1.90 0.31 -42.87
CA LEU A 64 1.15 0.12 -41.64
C LEU A 64 1.05 1.52 -41.04
N GLN A 65 -0.03 2.22 -41.38
CA GLN A 65 -0.45 3.37 -40.61
C GLN A 65 -0.68 2.84 -39.20
N ALA A 66 0.23 3.19 -38.29
CA ALA A 66 0.03 2.95 -36.87
C ALA A 66 -1.22 3.74 -36.48
N THR A 67 -2.37 3.07 -36.48
CA THR A 67 -3.59 3.61 -35.89
C THR A 67 -3.24 3.91 -34.44
N ALA A 68 -3.20 5.20 -34.11
CA ALA A 68 -3.05 5.62 -32.73
C ALA A 68 -4.10 4.87 -31.89
N PRO A 69 -3.72 4.31 -30.73
CA PRO A 69 -4.69 3.65 -29.86
C PRO A 69 -5.82 4.64 -29.59
N PRO A 70 -7.09 4.17 -29.57
CA PRO A 70 -8.21 5.05 -29.31
C PRO A 70 -7.96 5.80 -27.98
N PRO A 71 -8.34 7.08 -27.87
CA PRO A 71 -8.20 7.81 -26.62
C PRO A 71 -8.91 7.02 -25.53
N MET A 72 -8.13 6.45 -24.61
CA MET A 72 -8.68 5.82 -23.41
C MET A 72 -9.32 6.94 -22.61
N THR A 73 -10.65 6.95 -22.52
CA THR A 73 -11.34 7.78 -21.54
C THR A 73 -10.75 7.47 -20.17
N PRO A 74 -10.27 8.48 -19.41
CA PRO A 74 -9.74 8.24 -18.07
C PRO A 74 -10.80 7.52 -17.25
N ARG A 75 -10.48 6.32 -16.76
CA ARG A 75 -11.40 5.61 -15.87
C ARG A 75 -11.46 6.36 -14.55
N THR A 76 -12.67 6.71 -14.13
CA THR A 76 -12.96 7.32 -12.83
C THR A 76 -13.45 6.26 -11.85
N ALA A 77 -13.27 6.50 -10.55
CA ALA A 77 -13.85 5.64 -9.54
C ALA A 77 -15.38 5.77 -9.52
N ASP A 78 -16.07 4.67 -9.23
CA ASP A 78 -17.52 4.60 -9.09
C ASP A 78 -17.88 4.49 -7.62
N PHE A 79 -18.43 5.56 -7.04
CA PHE A 79 -18.89 5.59 -5.66
C PHE A 79 -20.31 5.01 -5.49
N GLY A 80 -20.98 4.58 -6.55
CA GLY A 80 -22.33 3.97 -6.45
C GLY A 80 -23.39 4.90 -5.86
N GLY A 81 -23.21 6.22 -5.98
CA GLY A 81 -24.07 7.23 -5.36
C GLY A 81 -23.76 7.54 -3.88
N GLU A 82 -22.79 6.86 -3.28
CA GLU A 82 -22.37 7.12 -1.90
C GLU A 82 -21.82 8.56 -1.76
N PRO A 83 -22.29 9.35 -0.79
CA PRO A 83 -21.74 10.68 -0.54
C PRO A 83 -20.26 10.61 -0.15
N ALA A 84 -19.44 11.41 -0.83
CA ALA A 84 -18.00 11.54 -0.62
C ALA A 84 -17.57 13.02 -0.73
N SER A 85 -16.43 13.36 -0.13
CA SER A 85 -15.78 14.65 -0.32
C SER A 85 -15.19 14.79 -1.72
N ASN A 86 -14.81 16.01 -2.10
CA ASN A 86 -14.13 16.24 -3.37
C ASN A 86 -12.74 15.59 -3.35
N GLU A 87 -12.04 15.72 -2.23
CA GLU A 87 -10.72 15.16 -1.99
C GLU A 87 -10.73 13.63 -2.09
N ALA A 88 -11.76 12.96 -1.56
CA ALA A 88 -11.93 11.52 -1.72
C ALA A 88 -12.15 11.13 -3.19
N ARG A 89 -12.95 11.90 -3.94
CA ARG A 89 -13.16 11.67 -5.38
C ARG A 89 -11.89 11.90 -6.18
N GLU A 90 -11.15 12.96 -5.90
CA GLU A 90 -9.88 13.28 -6.55
C GLU A 90 -8.88 12.14 -6.40
N VAL A 91 -8.65 11.69 -5.16
CA VAL A 91 -7.74 10.57 -4.90
C VAL A 91 -8.26 9.28 -5.54
N ALA A 92 -9.54 8.94 -5.40
CA ALA A 92 -10.09 7.72 -6.00
C ALA A 92 -9.96 7.70 -7.53
N ASN A 93 -10.29 8.81 -8.19
CA ASN A 93 -10.14 8.94 -9.64
C ASN A 93 -8.69 8.84 -10.07
N TRP A 94 -7.78 9.43 -9.30
CA TRP A 94 -6.35 9.30 -9.55
C TRP A 94 -5.86 7.87 -9.41
N VAL A 95 -6.23 7.16 -8.35
CA VAL A 95 -5.86 5.74 -8.16
C VAL A 95 -6.28 4.89 -9.35
N VAL A 96 -7.53 5.05 -9.80
CA VAL A 96 -8.10 4.24 -10.90
C VAL A 96 -7.48 4.60 -12.25
N SER A 97 -7.31 5.89 -12.53
CA SER A 97 -6.78 6.38 -13.80
C SER A 97 -5.30 6.06 -13.98
N SER A 98 -4.51 6.13 -12.91
CA SER A 98 -3.07 5.85 -12.91
C SER A 98 -2.73 4.38 -12.71
N GLY A 99 -3.64 3.60 -12.10
CA GLY A 99 -3.37 2.23 -11.67
C GLY A 99 -2.43 2.14 -10.46
N ASP A 100 -2.34 3.18 -9.63
CA ASP A 100 -1.45 3.23 -8.46
C ASP A 100 -1.74 2.12 -7.43
N ASN A 101 -2.99 1.65 -7.35
CA ASN A 101 -3.37 0.48 -6.54
C ASN A 101 -2.82 -0.85 -7.08
N ARG A 102 -2.19 -0.87 -8.27
CA ARG A 102 -1.59 -2.06 -8.91
C ARG A 102 -2.56 -3.25 -9.01
N LYS A 103 -3.83 -2.98 -9.32
CA LYS A 103 -4.91 -3.98 -9.39
C LYS A 103 -5.20 -4.67 -8.05
N LEU A 104 -4.85 -4.06 -6.92
CA LEU A 104 -5.26 -4.49 -5.58
C LEU A 104 -6.55 -3.80 -5.16
N PHE A 105 -7.26 -4.40 -4.21
CA PHE A 105 -8.26 -3.69 -3.43
C PHE A 105 -7.62 -2.45 -2.79
N PHE A 106 -8.38 -1.37 -2.74
CA PHE A 106 -7.90 -0.17 -2.07
C PHE A 106 -8.97 0.46 -1.19
N VAL A 107 -8.51 1.20 -0.20
CA VAL A 107 -9.35 1.87 0.79
C VAL A 107 -8.98 3.34 0.82
N ILE A 108 -9.98 4.22 0.90
CA ILE A 108 -9.77 5.63 1.18
C ILE A 108 -10.36 5.93 2.55
N LEU A 109 -9.56 6.52 3.44
CA LEU A 109 -10.02 7.11 4.69
C LEU A 109 -10.10 8.64 4.53
N ASP A 110 -11.32 9.17 4.54
CA ASP A 110 -11.57 10.59 4.68
C ASP A 110 -11.62 10.94 6.17
N LYS A 111 -10.55 11.58 6.67
CA LYS A 111 -10.44 11.94 8.08
C LYS A 111 -11.39 13.06 8.50
N ILE A 112 -11.68 14.01 7.61
CA ILE A 112 -12.58 15.13 7.91
C ILE A 112 -14.00 14.60 8.12
N ASN A 113 -14.44 13.67 7.27
CA ASN A 113 -15.76 13.05 7.34
C ASN A 113 -15.80 11.76 8.19
N THR A 114 -14.66 11.32 8.73
CA THR A 114 -14.52 10.10 9.54
C THR A 114 -15.16 8.87 8.88
N LYS A 115 -14.87 8.69 7.59
CA LYS A 115 -15.53 7.70 6.74
C LYS A 115 -14.51 6.95 5.90
N VAL A 116 -14.69 5.64 5.79
CA VAL A 116 -13.88 4.79 4.90
C VAL A 116 -14.70 4.33 3.70
N PHE A 117 -14.03 4.19 2.57
CA PHE A 117 -14.56 3.65 1.32
C PHE A 117 -13.67 2.48 0.89
N VAL A 118 -14.25 1.31 0.67
CA VAL A 118 -13.52 0.13 0.18
C VAL A 118 -13.87 -0.10 -1.28
N PHE A 119 -12.86 -0.07 -2.16
CA PHE A 119 -13.00 -0.21 -3.60
C PHE A 119 -12.41 -1.53 -4.10
N GLU A 120 -13.08 -2.10 -5.09
CA GLU A 120 -12.51 -3.16 -5.93
C GLU A 120 -11.28 -2.65 -6.70
N PRO A 121 -10.41 -3.55 -7.19
CA PRO A 121 -9.28 -3.20 -8.07
C PRO A 121 -9.62 -2.30 -9.25
N SER A 122 -10.85 -2.40 -9.76
CA SER A 122 -11.37 -1.65 -10.90
C SER A 122 -11.78 -0.21 -10.57
N GLY A 123 -11.89 0.15 -9.29
CA GLY A 123 -12.44 1.44 -8.86
C GLY A 123 -13.92 1.44 -8.53
N LYS A 124 -14.60 0.28 -8.55
CA LYS A 124 -15.98 0.16 -8.11
C LYS A 124 -16.07 0.09 -6.59
N LEU A 125 -16.89 0.94 -5.97
CA LEU A 125 -17.13 0.91 -4.52
C LEU A 125 -17.81 -0.41 -4.12
N ARG A 126 -17.25 -1.10 -3.12
CA ARG A 126 -17.91 -2.24 -2.48
C ARG A 126 -18.82 -1.80 -1.34
N SER A 127 -18.32 -0.91 -0.49
CA SER A 127 -19.07 -0.38 0.64
C SER A 127 -18.34 0.80 1.28
N ALA A 128 -19.06 1.58 2.08
CA ALA A 128 -18.52 2.65 2.91
C ALA A 128 -19.13 2.59 4.32
N THR A 129 -18.41 3.08 5.32
CA THR A 129 -18.89 3.14 6.71
C THR A 129 -18.28 4.32 7.47
N PRO A 130 -18.99 4.91 8.45
CA PRO A 130 -18.33 5.73 9.47
C PRO A 130 -17.31 4.89 10.25
N VAL A 131 -16.27 5.56 10.75
CA VAL A 131 -15.20 4.96 11.55
C VAL A 131 -14.79 5.88 12.70
N LEU A 132 -14.20 5.31 13.75
CA LEU A 132 -13.50 6.08 14.77
C LEU A 132 -12.02 6.17 14.41
N ILE A 133 -11.43 7.34 14.58
CA ILE A 133 -10.02 7.62 14.27
C ILE A 133 -9.32 8.27 15.46
N GLY A 134 -8.05 8.64 15.26
CA GLY A 134 -7.23 9.32 16.25
C GLY A 134 -7.96 10.50 16.91
N ALA A 135 -7.84 10.60 18.23
CA ALA A 135 -8.47 11.66 19.01
C ALA A 135 -7.91 13.06 18.67
N ALA A 136 -6.64 13.14 18.28
CA ALA A 136 -6.03 14.39 17.82
C ALA A 136 -6.19 14.56 16.31
N ARG A 137 -6.44 15.81 15.90
CA ARG A 137 -6.31 16.21 14.51
C ARG A 137 -4.84 16.30 14.14
N GLY A 138 -4.46 15.72 13.01
CA GLY A 138 -3.07 15.75 12.53
C GLY A 138 -2.80 14.72 11.45
N ASP A 139 -1.74 14.95 10.68
CA ASP A 139 -1.39 14.14 9.51
C ASP A 139 -0.12 13.30 9.70
N ASP A 140 0.64 13.55 10.75
CA ASP A 140 1.91 12.89 11.00
C ASP A 140 1.86 12.04 12.27
N SER A 141 2.66 10.98 12.29
CA SER A 141 2.97 10.21 13.50
C SER A 141 4.27 10.70 14.12
N VAL A 142 4.43 10.50 15.43
CA VAL A 142 5.68 10.78 16.14
C VAL A 142 6.62 9.58 16.00
N ASP A 143 7.91 9.84 15.82
CA ASP A 143 8.94 8.80 15.73
C ASP A 143 8.87 7.82 16.90
N GLY A 144 8.90 6.52 16.58
CA GLY A 144 8.88 5.44 17.57
C GLY A 144 7.56 5.26 18.32
N ILE A 145 6.47 5.93 17.91
CA ILE A 145 5.19 5.87 18.62
C ILE A 145 4.62 4.45 18.72
N GLY A 146 4.80 3.62 17.69
CA GLY A 146 4.29 2.24 17.70
C GLY A 146 4.94 1.34 18.76
N GLY A 147 6.13 1.69 19.26
CA GLY A 147 6.81 0.98 20.34
C GLY A 147 6.50 1.51 21.74
N ARG A 148 5.76 2.63 21.87
CA ARG A 148 5.49 3.26 23.16
C ARG A 148 4.27 2.62 23.85
N PRO A 149 4.32 2.40 25.18
CA PRO A 149 3.12 2.03 25.93
C PRO A 149 2.02 3.07 25.75
N ILE A 150 0.76 2.64 25.60
CA ILE A 150 -0.41 3.52 25.40
C ILE A 150 -0.50 4.62 26.48
N ALA A 151 -0.16 4.29 27.73
CA ALA A 151 -0.17 5.23 28.84
C ALA A 151 0.82 6.40 28.69
N GLN A 152 1.82 6.27 27.82
CA GLN A 152 2.81 7.29 27.52
C GLN A 152 2.47 8.11 26.26
N VAL A 153 1.43 7.74 25.50
CA VAL A 153 1.01 8.47 24.30
C VAL A 153 0.23 9.72 24.72
N GLN A 154 0.79 10.89 24.43
CA GLN A 154 0.21 12.18 24.79
C GLN A 154 -1.05 12.45 23.96
N PRO A 155 -2.00 13.24 24.48
CA PRO A 155 -3.24 13.55 23.77
C PRO A 155 -3.03 14.05 22.33
N GLN A 156 -2.04 14.91 22.10
CA GLN A 156 -1.75 15.52 20.80
C GLN A 156 -1.10 14.55 19.80
N GLU A 157 -0.54 13.44 20.29
CA GLU A 157 0.13 12.42 19.47
C GLU A 157 -0.84 11.35 18.96
N ARG A 158 -2.12 11.40 19.37
CA ARG A 158 -3.15 10.42 19.01
C ARG A 158 -3.73 10.70 17.63
N THR A 159 -2.87 10.78 16.62
CA THR A 159 -3.22 11.09 15.23
C THR A 159 -3.39 9.82 14.41
N THR A 160 -4.18 9.90 13.34
CA THR A 160 -4.16 8.90 12.27
C THR A 160 -3.35 9.48 11.10
N PRO A 161 -2.17 8.93 10.75
CA PRO A 161 -1.28 9.54 9.78
C PRO A 161 -1.91 9.58 8.38
N ALA A 162 -1.68 10.66 7.64
CA ALA A 162 -2.07 10.79 6.25
C ALA A 162 -1.02 10.18 5.33
N GLY A 163 -1.44 9.66 4.18
CA GLY A 163 -0.52 9.11 3.19
C GLY A 163 -1.02 7.86 2.49
N ARG A 164 -0.11 7.25 1.72
CA ARG A 164 -0.33 6.00 0.98
C ARG A 164 0.39 4.86 1.67
N PHE A 165 -0.36 3.84 2.05
CA PHE A 165 0.14 2.69 2.80
C PHE A 165 -0.14 1.39 2.04
N VAL A 166 0.85 0.51 1.97
CA VAL A 166 0.62 -0.88 1.56
C VAL A 166 0.18 -1.63 2.80
N ALA A 167 -1.12 -1.93 2.86
CA ALA A 167 -1.73 -2.52 4.04
C ALA A 167 -1.83 -4.05 3.90
N GLU A 168 -1.69 -4.74 5.02
CA GLU A 168 -1.65 -6.21 5.06
C GLU A 168 -2.54 -6.79 6.17
N PRO A 169 -3.20 -7.94 5.93
CA PRO A 169 -3.89 -8.66 6.99
C PRO A 169 -2.88 -9.21 8.01
N GLY A 170 -3.21 -9.16 9.29
CA GLY A 170 -2.35 -9.69 10.35
C GLY A 170 -3.10 -9.95 11.64
N ARG A 171 -2.34 -10.24 12.70
CA ARG A 171 -2.86 -10.35 14.07
C ARG A 171 -2.15 -9.37 14.98
N ASN A 172 -2.90 -8.78 15.91
CA ASN A 172 -2.31 -7.96 16.96
C ASN A 172 -1.81 -8.80 18.14
N ALA A 173 -1.27 -8.14 19.17
CA ALA A 173 -0.71 -8.79 20.36
C ALA A 173 -1.71 -9.65 21.17
N THR A 174 -3.01 -9.43 21.01
CA THR A 174 -4.06 -10.25 21.64
C THR A 174 -4.58 -11.37 20.72
N GLY A 175 -3.98 -11.52 19.53
CA GLY A 175 -4.32 -12.55 18.56
C GLY A 175 -5.52 -12.24 17.68
N GLU A 176 -6.12 -11.04 17.76
CA GLU A 176 -7.26 -10.67 16.92
C GLU A 176 -6.80 -10.27 15.51
N ASP A 177 -7.60 -10.64 14.50
CA ASP A 177 -7.37 -10.23 13.12
C ASP A 177 -7.50 -8.70 12.97
N VAL A 178 -6.50 -8.10 12.32
CA VAL A 178 -6.45 -6.67 11.96
C VAL A 178 -5.97 -6.51 10.52
N VAL A 179 -6.15 -5.32 9.95
CA VAL A 179 -5.42 -4.91 8.74
C VAL A 179 -4.41 -3.84 9.17
N TRP A 180 -3.12 -4.14 9.08
CA TRP A 180 -2.05 -3.19 9.39
C TRP A 180 -1.99 -2.14 8.29
N VAL A 181 -1.99 -0.86 8.68
CA VAL A 181 -1.89 0.28 7.77
C VAL A 181 -0.48 0.86 7.84
N ASP A 182 -0.04 1.24 9.04
CA ASP A 182 1.32 1.68 9.31
C ASP A 182 1.85 0.85 10.48
N TYR A 183 2.73 -0.10 10.17
CA TYR A 183 3.23 -1.03 11.16
C TYR A 183 4.15 -0.34 12.18
N ASP A 184 5.00 0.57 11.72
CA ASP A 184 5.98 1.29 12.56
C ASP A 184 5.28 2.25 13.54
N ALA A 185 4.16 2.85 13.11
CA ALA A 185 3.30 3.65 13.99
C ALA A 185 2.28 2.82 14.79
N ALA A 186 2.25 1.49 14.62
CA ALA A 186 1.25 0.59 15.18
C ALA A 186 -0.21 0.98 14.88
N VAL A 187 -0.46 1.53 13.69
CA VAL A 187 -1.79 1.92 13.21
C VAL A 187 -2.40 0.78 12.40
N SER A 188 -3.60 0.35 12.81
CA SER A 188 -4.36 -0.69 12.12
C SER A 188 -5.83 -0.32 11.95
N MET A 189 -6.45 -0.95 10.97
CA MET A 189 -7.90 -1.02 10.80
C MET A 189 -8.42 -2.26 11.53
N HIS A 190 -9.38 -2.07 12.44
CA HIS A 190 -9.94 -3.18 13.20
C HIS A 190 -11.37 -2.92 13.68
N ARG A 191 -12.03 -3.99 14.14
CA ARG A 191 -13.35 -3.95 14.75
C ARG A 191 -13.37 -2.97 15.93
N VAL A 192 -14.44 -2.20 16.08
CA VAL A 192 -14.70 -1.43 17.29
C VAL A 192 -14.73 -2.36 18.51
N ARG A 193 -14.09 -1.93 19.60
CA ARG A 193 -14.05 -2.66 20.87
C ARG A 193 -14.80 -1.88 21.94
N THR A 194 -15.63 -2.55 22.72
CA THR A 194 -16.49 -1.93 23.75
C THR A 194 -16.02 -2.28 25.17
N LEU A 195 -14.70 -2.28 25.39
CA LEU A 195 -14.10 -2.69 26.66
C LEU A 195 -14.31 -1.66 27.78
N GLU A 196 -14.36 -0.37 27.44
CA GLU A 196 -14.62 0.71 28.39
C GLU A 196 -15.96 1.39 28.06
N PRO A 197 -17.03 1.15 28.85
CA PRO A 197 -18.35 1.72 28.60
C PRO A 197 -18.36 3.26 28.54
N LYS A 198 -17.49 3.94 29.31
CA LYS A 198 -17.42 5.41 29.32
C LYS A 198 -16.96 6.00 27.98
N GLU A 199 -16.29 5.22 27.14
CA GLU A 199 -15.87 5.68 25.81
C GLU A 199 -17.04 5.77 24.83
N ARG A 200 -18.15 5.06 25.06
CA ARG A 200 -19.38 5.11 24.24
C ARG A 200 -19.12 4.93 22.74
N ARG A 201 -18.24 3.98 22.38
CA ARG A 201 -17.72 3.85 21.00
C ARG A 201 -18.80 3.53 19.97
N LEU A 202 -19.83 2.76 20.35
CA LEU A 202 -20.91 2.43 19.42
C LEU A 202 -21.81 3.65 19.17
N GLU A 203 -22.08 4.43 20.21
CA GLU A 203 -22.86 5.66 20.10
C GLU A 203 -22.10 6.73 19.30
N ARG A 204 -20.78 6.81 19.48
CA ARG A 204 -19.91 7.65 18.64
C ARG A 204 -20.05 7.27 17.17
N LEU A 205 -19.84 5.99 16.82
CA LEU A 205 -19.97 5.49 15.44
C LEU A 205 -21.34 5.79 14.82
N ALA A 206 -22.41 5.79 15.62
CA ALA A 206 -23.76 6.10 15.18
C ALA A 206 -24.07 7.61 15.14
N SER A 207 -23.18 8.46 15.65
CA SER A 207 -23.37 9.90 15.71
C SER A 207 -23.25 10.54 14.34
N PRO A 208 -24.07 11.56 14.00
CA PRO A 208 -23.88 12.34 12.79
C PRO A 208 -22.67 13.28 12.84
N THR A 209 -22.10 13.54 14.03
CA THR A 209 -20.99 14.48 14.21
C THR A 209 -19.63 13.80 14.10
N THR A 210 -18.80 14.26 13.17
CA THR A 210 -17.47 13.69 12.93
C THR A 210 -16.49 13.90 14.09
N GLU A 211 -16.72 14.91 14.93
CA GLU A 211 -15.96 15.10 16.19
C GLU A 211 -16.19 13.98 17.20
N ASP A 212 -17.40 13.40 17.25
CA ASP A 212 -17.68 12.29 18.15
C ASP A 212 -16.86 11.04 17.76
N ASN A 213 -16.46 10.95 16.50
CA ASN A 213 -15.69 9.85 15.95
C ASN A 213 -14.18 9.92 16.25
N ARG A 214 -13.72 10.95 16.97
CA ARG A 214 -12.31 11.10 17.36
C ARG A 214 -12.09 10.62 18.78
N ILE A 215 -11.50 9.44 18.94
CA ILE A 215 -11.31 8.82 20.26
C ILE A 215 -10.14 7.84 20.34
N SER A 216 -9.65 7.32 19.21
CA SER A 216 -8.61 6.30 19.21
C SER A 216 -7.21 6.89 19.45
N TYR A 217 -6.22 6.02 19.63
CA TYR A 217 -4.81 6.40 19.69
C TYR A 217 -4.15 6.47 18.31
N GLY A 218 -4.93 6.35 17.22
CA GLY A 218 -4.47 6.41 15.83
C GLY A 218 -5.07 5.32 14.95
N CYS A 219 -5.39 4.16 15.53
CA CYS A 219 -6.07 3.07 14.83
C CYS A 219 -7.46 3.48 14.29
N ILE A 220 -7.88 2.84 13.22
CA ILE A 220 -9.15 3.10 12.53
C ILE A 220 -10.15 2.02 12.95
N ASN A 221 -11.14 2.39 13.75
CA ASN A 221 -12.11 1.45 14.32
C ASN A 221 -13.41 1.49 13.52
N MET A 222 -13.95 0.33 13.17
CA MET A 222 -15.15 0.24 12.32
C MET A 222 -16.18 -0.73 12.89
N PRO A 223 -17.45 -0.67 12.44
CA PRO A 223 -18.45 -1.66 12.79
C PRO A 223 -17.97 -3.09 12.53
N VAL A 224 -18.30 -4.00 13.44
CA VAL A 224 -17.89 -5.41 13.36
C VAL A 224 -18.32 -6.02 12.03
N GLU A 225 -19.57 -5.79 11.64
CA GLU A 225 -20.12 -6.32 10.39
C GLU A 225 -19.38 -5.83 9.15
N PHE A 226 -19.00 -4.55 9.10
CA PHE A 226 -18.22 -4.00 8.01
C PHE A 226 -16.83 -4.65 7.92
N TYR A 227 -16.17 -4.83 9.07
CA TYR A 227 -14.86 -5.49 9.09
C TYR A 227 -14.96 -6.92 8.57
N GLU A 228 -15.90 -7.71 9.07
CA GLU A 228 -16.01 -9.15 8.74
C GLU A 228 -16.48 -9.40 7.31
N ASN A 229 -17.41 -8.60 6.80
CA ASN A 229 -18.09 -8.87 5.53
C ASN A 229 -17.52 -8.06 4.36
N VAL A 230 -16.81 -6.97 4.62
CA VAL A 230 -16.25 -6.08 3.57
C VAL A 230 -14.73 -6.04 3.63
N LEU A 231 -14.16 -5.57 4.74
CA LEU A 231 -12.72 -5.29 4.80
C LEU A 231 -11.90 -6.57 4.80
N LYS A 232 -12.13 -7.49 5.74
CA LYS A 232 -11.36 -8.73 5.85
C LYS A 232 -11.41 -9.57 4.56
N PRO A 233 -12.56 -9.73 3.87
CA PRO A 233 -12.60 -10.41 2.57
C PRO A 233 -11.83 -9.68 1.46
N ALA A 234 -11.78 -8.33 1.47
CA ALA A 234 -11.00 -7.56 0.49
C ALA A 234 -9.48 -7.77 0.65
N PHE A 235 -9.03 -8.07 1.88
CA PHE A 235 -7.63 -8.34 2.23
C PHE A 235 -7.37 -9.84 2.45
N ASN A 236 -8.21 -10.75 1.93
CA ASN A 236 -8.14 -12.19 2.19
C ASN A 236 -6.80 -12.81 1.73
N ALA A 237 -5.83 -12.88 2.67
CA ALA A 237 -4.44 -13.26 2.43
C ALA A 237 -3.73 -12.46 1.31
N SER A 238 -4.19 -11.24 1.05
CA SER A 238 -3.65 -10.35 0.02
C SER A 238 -3.44 -8.96 0.59
N TYR A 239 -2.38 -8.30 0.11
CA TYR A 239 -2.16 -6.87 0.34
C TYR A 239 -3.28 -6.03 -0.29
N GLY A 240 -3.48 -4.84 0.26
CA GLY A 240 -4.26 -3.77 -0.35
C GLY A 240 -3.53 -2.45 -0.20
N VAL A 241 -4.09 -1.38 -0.77
CA VAL A 241 -3.54 -0.03 -0.60
C VAL A 241 -4.52 0.83 0.18
N VAL A 242 -4.07 1.46 1.26
CA VAL A 242 -4.87 2.38 2.07
C VAL A 242 -4.36 3.79 1.82
N TYR A 243 -5.25 4.67 1.40
CA TYR A 243 -4.99 6.09 1.22
C TYR A 243 -5.71 6.85 2.33
N VAL A 244 -4.95 7.46 3.23
CA VAL A 244 -5.50 8.29 4.30
C VAL A 244 -5.39 9.75 3.87
N LEU A 245 -6.53 10.40 3.66
CA LEU A 245 -6.60 11.80 3.23
C LEU A 245 -6.16 12.73 4.36
N PRO A 246 -5.39 13.79 4.07
CA PRO A 246 -4.98 14.74 5.10
C PRO A 246 -6.15 15.57 5.61
N GLU A 247 -5.97 16.15 6.80
CA GLU A 247 -6.93 17.07 7.41
C GLU A 247 -6.33 18.39 7.91
N VAL A 248 -5.00 18.50 7.93
CA VAL A 248 -4.26 19.74 8.26
C VAL A 248 -3.47 20.22 7.05
N LYS A 249 -2.71 19.30 6.43
CA LYS A 249 -1.93 19.54 5.22
C LYS A 249 -2.84 19.69 4.00
N PRO A 250 -2.47 20.52 3.01
CA PRO A 250 -3.15 20.54 1.73
C PRO A 250 -3.11 19.16 1.05
N LEU A 251 -4.18 18.80 0.33
CA LEU A 251 -4.21 17.54 -0.43
C LEU A 251 -3.03 17.43 -1.41
N ALA A 252 -2.67 18.53 -2.06
CA ALA A 252 -1.56 18.60 -3.01
C ALA A 252 -0.18 18.31 -2.39
N GLU A 253 -0.02 18.49 -1.08
CA GLU A 253 1.23 18.17 -0.38
C GLU A 253 1.38 16.65 -0.20
N VAL A 254 0.28 15.96 0.14
CA VAL A 254 0.29 14.51 0.44
C VAL A 254 0.06 13.66 -0.82
N PHE A 255 -0.78 14.14 -1.74
CA PHE A 255 -1.15 13.45 -2.99
C PHE A 255 -1.01 14.40 -4.20
N PRO A 256 0.21 14.86 -4.54
CA PRO A 256 0.44 15.82 -5.61
C PRO A 256 -0.08 15.35 -6.97
N ALA A 257 0.10 14.06 -7.30
CA ALA A 257 -0.36 13.49 -8.56
C ALA A 257 -1.89 13.42 -8.68
N ALA A 258 -2.60 13.27 -7.55
CA ALA A 258 -4.07 13.30 -7.55
C ALA A 258 -4.58 14.70 -7.82
N HIS A 259 -3.99 15.70 -7.15
CA HIS A 259 -4.32 17.10 -7.37
C HIS A 259 -4.01 17.55 -8.81
N GLU A 260 -2.85 17.16 -9.36
CA GLU A 260 -2.49 17.47 -10.75
C GLU A 260 -3.49 16.91 -11.75
N LEU A 261 -3.97 15.68 -11.54
CA LEU A 261 -5.02 15.09 -12.37
C LEU A 261 -6.32 15.89 -12.29
N ALA A 262 -6.73 16.28 -11.07
CA ALA A 262 -7.94 17.06 -10.85
C ALA A 262 -7.90 18.42 -11.56
N VAL A 263 -6.75 19.10 -11.51
CA VAL A 263 -6.51 20.35 -12.25
C VAL A 263 -6.59 20.13 -13.77
N LYS A 264 -5.96 19.07 -14.29
CA LYS A 264 -6.03 18.72 -15.73
C LYS A 264 -7.45 18.39 -16.20
N GLN A 265 -8.27 17.83 -15.31
CA GLN A 265 -9.67 17.51 -15.58
C GLN A 265 -10.62 18.71 -15.37
N GLY A 266 -10.10 19.85 -14.88
CA GLY A 266 -10.90 21.04 -14.59
C GLY A 266 -11.87 20.86 -13.41
N THR A 267 -11.68 19.85 -12.58
CA THR A 267 -12.51 19.62 -11.38
C THR A 267 -12.09 20.49 -10.20
N VAL A 268 -10.86 21.04 -10.26
CA VAL A 268 -10.30 21.99 -9.29
C VAL A 268 -9.62 23.11 -10.10
N PRO A 269 -9.72 24.40 -9.69
CA PRO A 269 -9.01 25.47 -10.36
C PRO A 269 -7.51 25.24 -10.35
N ALA A 270 -6.83 25.57 -11.45
CA ALA A 270 -5.39 25.79 -11.42
C ALA A 270 -5.14 26.99 -10.50
N GLY A 271 -4.57 26.75 -9.32
CA GLY A 271 -4.24 27.78 -8.34
C GLY A 271 -3.31 28.86 -8.91
#